data_AF-A0A937VS10-F1
#
_entry.id   AF-A0A937VS10-F1
#
_cell.length_a   1.000
_cell.length_b   1.000
_cell.length_c   1.000
_cell.angle_alpha   90.00
_cell.angle_beta   90.00
_cell.angle_gamma   90.00
#
_symmetry.space_group_name_H-M   'P 1'
#
loop_
_entity.id
_entity.type
_entity.pdbx_description
1 polymer ?
#
loop_
_entity_poly.entity_id
_entity_poly.type
_entity_poly.pdbx_seq_one_letter_code
_entity_poly.pdbx_strand_id
1 'polypeptide(L)'
;GVQILVTRQGQQFDLFNEREVVHLEDVRNLVQLDYHVQLIVLVLMAVCILVFWLWFKEGWRVPVRGLFWGGVVTLGLMLFLALWAIIGFERLFILFHLVSFSNEYWILDPTRDYLIMLFPEGFFYDAALLIFGVVMLKALFIGGTSFAVLKFVGKNEQ
;
A
#
# COMPACT_ATOMS: atom_id res chain seq x y z
N GLY A 1 2.47 12.17 -21.93
CA GLY A 1 1.12 12.40 -21.39
C GLY A 1 0.14 11.48 -22.09
N VAL A 2 -0.78 10.88 -21.33
CA VAL A 2 -1.93 10.16 -21.89
C VAL A 2 -3.01 11.20 -22.20
N GLN A 3 -3.34 11.39 -23.48
CA GLN A 3 -4.43 12.26 -23.91
C GLN A 3 -5.64 11.38 -24.26
N ILE A 4 -6.73 11.54 -23.50
CA ILE A 4 -8.00 10.85 -23.79
C ILE A 4 -8.93 11.87 -24.43
N LEU A 5 -9.04 11.80 -25.76
CA LEU A 5 -9.93 12.66 -26.52
C LEU A 5 -11.37 12.16 -26.40
N VAL A 6 -12.26 13.00 -25.88
CA VAL A 6 -13.69 12.70 -25.78
C VAL A 6 -14.45 13.62 -26.72
N THR A 7 -15.42 13.05 -27.45
CA THR A 7 -16.28 13.82 -28.34
C THR A 7 -17.56 14.19 -27.59
N ARG A 8 -17.77 15.48 -27.31
CA ARG A 8 -19.04 16.00 -26.77
C ARG A 8 -19.64 16.95 -27.79
N GLN A 9 -20.86 16.66 -28.24
CA GLN A 9 -21.57 17.47 -29.25
C GLN A 9 -20.77 17.72 -30.55
N GLY A 10 -19.94 16.74 -30.97
CA GLY A 10 -19.16 16.83 -32.21
C GLY A 10 -17.83 17.60 -32.10
N GLN A 11 -17.49 18.15 -30.92
CA GLN A 11 -16.16 18.70 -30.65
C GLN A 11 -15.32 17.73 -29.81
N GLN A 12 -14.07 17.53 -30.22
CA GLN A 12 -13.08 16.79 -29.45
C GLN A 12 -12.44 17.72 -28.42
N PHE A 13 -12.36 17.24 -27.19
CA PHE A 13 -11.61 17.90 -26.11
C PHE A 13 -10.86 16.84 -25.31
N ASP A 14 -9.76 17.25 -24.69
CA ASP A 14 -9.03 16.39 -23.74
C ASP A 14 -9.85 16.21 -22.47
N LEU A 15 -10.07 14.96 -22.07
CA LEU A 15 -10.84 14.63 -20.87
C LEU A 15 -10.19 15.19 -19.60
N PHE A 16 -8.87 15.18 -19.54
CA PHE A 16 -8.10 15.68 -18.40
C PHE A 16 -7.33 16.92 -18.79
N ASN A 17 -7.36 17.94 -17.95
CA ASN A 17 -6.54 19.14 -18.13
C ASN A 17 -5.08 18.89 -17.71
N GLU A 18 -4.20 19.86 -18.00
CA GLU A 18 -2.76 19.73 -17.73
C GLU A 18 -2.45 19.44 -16.25
N ARG A 19 -3.17 20.07 -15.31
CA ARG A 19 -3.00 19.84 -13.87
C ARG A 19 -3.34 18.40 -13.49
N GLU A 20 -4.46 17.89 -13.98
CA GLU A 20 -4.88 16.51 -13.73
C GLU A 20 -3.90 15.49 -14.32
N VAL A 21 -3.36 15.78 -15.51
CA VAL A 21 -2.36 14.91 -16.15
C VAL A 21 -1.05 14.88 -15.35
N VAL A 22 -0.58 16.04 -14.86
CA VAL A 22 0.63 16.10 -14.01
C VAL A 22 0.39 15.35 -12.69
N HIS A 23 -0.77 15.52 -12.06
CA HIS A 23 -1.08 14.79 -10.84
C HIS A 23 -1.17 13.27 -11.07
N LEU A 24 -1.75 12.83 -12.19
CA LEU A 24 -1.77 11.42 -12.57
C LEU A 24 -0.36 10.86 -12.80
N GLU A 25 0.56 11.65 -13.34
CA GLU A 25 1.97 11.28 -13.48
C GLU A 25 2.64 11.13 -12.10
N ASP A 26 2.39 12.04 -11.18
CA ASP A 26 2.88 11.94 -9.80
C ASP A 26 2.37 10.67 -9.11
N VAL A 27 1.06 10.37 -9.23
CA VAL A 27 0.45 9.15 -8.68
C VAL A 27 1.07 7.89 -9.30
N ARG A 28 1.30 7.88 -10.62
CA ARG A 28 1.96 6.76 -11.30
C ARG A 28 3.37 6.53 -10.75
N ASN A 29 4.15 7.60 -10.58
CA ASN A 29 5.51 7.52 -10.06
C ASN A 29 5.52 7.02 -8.61
N LEU A 30 4.57 7.46 -7.79
CA LEU A 30 4.39 6.98 -6.41
C LEU A 30 4.08 5.48 -6.35
N VAL A 31 3.17 4.99 -7.21
CA VAL A 31 2.85 3.55 -7.30
C VAL A 31 4.05 2.73 -7.78
N GLN A 32 4.82 3.25 -8.74
CA GLN A 32 6.05 2.59 -9.19
C GLN A 32 7.10 2.53 -8.08
N LEU A 33 7.25 3.61 -7.30
CA LEU A 33 8.13 3.64 -6.14
C LEU A 33 7.72 2.58 -5.11
N ASP A 34 6.43 2.44 -4.81
CA ASP A 34 5.91 1.39 -3.91
C ASP A 34 6.32 -0.02 -4.38
N TYR A 35 6.13 -0.33 -5.67
CA TYR A 35 6.57 -1.63 -6.22
C TYR A 35 8.08 -1.85 -6.12
N HIS A 36 8.90 -0.82 -6.34
CA HIS A 36 10.35 -0.92 -6.20
C HIS A 36 10.77 -1.14 -4.74
N VAL A 37 10.18 -0.39 -3.80
CA VAL A 37 10.42 -0.57 -2.36
C VAL A 37 10.02 -1.97 -1.92
N GLN A 38 8.85 -2.45 -2.36
CA GLN A 38 8.39 -3.80 -2.05
C GLN A 38 9.37 -4.87 -2.54
N LEU A 39 9.90 -4.73 -3.77
CA LEU A 39 10.90 -5.64 -4.31
C LEU A 39 12.20 -5.61 -3.51
N ILE A 40 12.71 -4.41 -3.19
CA ILE A 40 13.94 -4.24 -2.42
C ILE A 40 13.80 -4.88 -1.03
N VAL A 41 12.69 -4.62 -0.33
CA VAL A 41 12.42 -5.20 0.99
C VAL A 41 12.31 -6.72 0.92
N LEU A 42 11.67 -7.27 -0.12
CA LEU A 42 11.58 -8.71 -0.33
C LEU A 42 12.96 -9.34 -0.53
N VAL A 43 13.81 -8.74 -1.36
CA VAL A 43 15.18 -9.21 -1.61
C VAL A 43 16.02 -9.13 -0.34
N LEU A 44 15.95 -8.01 0.39
CA LEU A 44 16.66 -7.84 1.67
C LEU A 44 16.21 -8.88 2.69
N MET A 45 14.91 -9.15 2.80
CA MET A 45 14.40 -10.19 3.68
C MET A 45 14.95 -11.57 3.31
N ALA A 46 14.96 -11.92 2.02
CA ALA A 46 15.51 -13.19 1.54
C ALA A 46 17.02 -13.33 1.84
N VAL A 47 17.79 -12.26 1.62
CA VAL A 47 19.23 -12.21 1.94
C VAL A 47 19.45 -12.36 3.45
N CYS A 48 18.69 -11.66 4.28
CA CYS A 48 18.77 -11.79 5.74
C CYS A 48 18.50 -13.21 6.21
N ILE A 49 17.47 -13.87 5.66
CA ILE A 49 17.15 -15.28 5.98
C ILE A 49 18.29 -16.20 5.54
N LEU A 50 18.84 -16.00 4.33
CA LEU A 50 19.95 -16.81 3.81
C LEU A 50 21.21 -16.66 4.65
N VAL A 51 21.59 -15.44 5.01
CA VAL A 51 22.74 -15.17 5.88
C VAL A 51 22.54 -15.80 7.25
N PHE A 52 21.35 -15.67 7.84
CA PHE A 52 21.03 -16.35 9.11
C PHE A 52 21.20 -17.86 9.00
N TRP A 53 20.69 -18.46 7.92
CA TRP A 53 20.78 -19.89 7.70
C TRP A 53 22.22 -20.41 7.49
N LEU A 54 23.06 -19.64 6.81
CA LEU A 54 24.43 -20.06 6.50
C LEU A 54 25.43 -19.78 7.63
N TRP A 55 25.26 -18.68 8.40
CA TRP A 55 26.30 -18.17 9.31
C TRP A 55 25.96 -18.32 10.79
N PHE A 56 24.67 -18.39 11.15
CA PHE A 56 24.26 -18.49 12.55
C PHE A 56 23.79 -19.91 12.87
N LYS A 57 24.38 -20.51 13.92
CA LYS A 57 23.92 -21.78 14.48
C LYS A 57 22.61 -21.64 15.28
N GLU A 58 22.23 -20.40 15.60
CA GLU A 58 20.90 -20.07 16.10
C GLU A 58 19.90 -20.35 14.99
N GLY A 59 19.30 -21.54 15.03
CA GLY A 59 18.54 -22.12 13.93
C GLY A 59 17.33 -21.30 13.47
N TRP A 60 16.55 -21.92 12.58
CA TRP A 60 15.36 -21.41 11.87
C TRP A 60 14.36 -20.59 12.72
N ARG A 61 14.39 -20.68 14.05
CA ARG A 61 13.50 -19.99 14.99
C ARG A 61 13.64 -18.47 14.99
N VAL A 62 14.84 -17.90 14.81
CA VAL A 62 15.04 -16.44 14.85
C VAL A 62 14.31 -15.72 13.70
N PRO A 63 14.54 -16.06 12.41
CA PRO A 63 13.83 -15.41 11.31
C PRO A 63 12.30 -15.65 11.39
N VAL A 64 11.86 -16.83 11.84
CA VAL A 64 10.42 -17.12 11.99
C VAL A 64 9.78 -16.28 13.09
N ARG A 65 10.47 -16.03 14.22
CA ARG A 65 9.99 -15.07 15.23
C ARG A 65 9.89 -13.66 14.68
N GLY A 66 10.86 -13.25 13.85
CA GLY A 66 10.82 -11.96 13.16
C GLY A 66 9.57 -11.82 12.28
N LEU A 67 9.27 -12.84 11.47
CA LEU A 67 8.06 -12.86 10.64
C LEU A 67 6.76 -12.81 11.45
N PHE A 68 6.71 -13.52 12.58
CA PHE A 68 5.56 -13.47 13.49
C PHE A 68 5.33 -12.07 14.06
N TRP A 69 6.36 -11.48 14.68
CA TRP A 69 6.25 -10.14 15.26
C TRP A 69 6.04 -9.04 14.21
N GLY A 70 6.67 -9.17 13.05
CA GLY A 70 6.41 -8.31 11.90
C GLY A 70 4.94 -8.36 11.50
N GLY A 71 4.37 -9.55 11.39
CA GLY A 71 2.93 -9.75 11.19
C GLY A 71 2.09 -9.03 12.25
N VAL A 72 2.36 -9.25 13.54
CA VAL A 72 1.64 -8.61 14.65
C VAL A 72 1.69 -7.07 14.56
N VAL A 73 2.86 -6.49 14.28
CA VAL A 73 3.02 -5.04 14.11
C VAL A 73 2.20 -4.55 12.92
N THR A 74 2.24 -5.25 11.79
CA THR A 74 1.41 -4.92 10.62
C THR A 74 -0.08 -4.95 10.95
N LEU A 75 -0.57 -5.99 11.64
CA LEU A 75 -1.98 -6.07 12.03
C LEU A 75 -2.38 -4.87 12.92
N GLY A 76 -1.54 -4.52 13.89
CA GLY A 76 -1.77 -3.38 14.79
C GLY A 76 -1.81 -2.04 14.06
N LEU A 77 -0.86 -1.81 13.13
CA LEU A 77 -0.81 -0.60 12.33
C LEU A 77 -2.04 -0.49 11.40
N MET A 78 -2.39 -1.57 10.71
CA MET A 78 -3.55 -1.59 9.81
C MET A 78 -4.85 -1.37 10.57
N LEU A 79 -5.00 -1.95 11.76
CA LEU A 79 -6.17 -1.73 12.61
C LEU A 79 -6.26 -0.26 13.03
N PHE A 80 -5.14 0.36 13.43
CA PHE A 80 -5.11 1.79 13.75
C PHE A 80 -5.54 2.66 12.56
N LEU A 81 -4.98 2.40 11.36
CA LEU A 81 -5.33 3.13 10.15
C LEU A 81 -6.81 2.94 9.77
N ALA A 82 -7.34 1.73 9.90
CA ALA A 82 -8.75 1.44 9.64
C ALA A 82 -9.68 2.18 10.60
N LEU A 83 -9.37 2.20 11.89
CA LEU A 83 -10.15 2.96 12.88
C LEU A 83 -10.12 4.47 12.56
N TRP A 84 -8.98 5.00 12.16
CA TRP A 84 -8.88 6.41 11.75
C TRP A 84 -9.70 6.68 10.48
N ALA A 85 -9.62 5.82 9.47
CA ALA A 85 -10.40 5.94 8.24
C ALA A 85 -11.92 5.96 8.51
N ILE A 86 -12.41 5.15 9.46
CA ILE A 86 -13.83 5.14 9.86
C ILE A 86 -14.26 6.47 10.50
N ILE A 87 -13.38 7.08 11.29
CA ILE A 87 -13.68 8.34 12.00
C ILE A 87 -13.61 9.55 11.06
N GLY A 88 -12.73 9.52 10.06
CA GLY A 88 -12.57 10.64 9.14
C GLY A 88 -11.63 10.32 7.98
N PHE A 89 -12.17 9.68 6.94
CA PHE A 89 -11.43 9.32 5.73
C PHE A 89 -10.88 10.54 4.99
N GLU A 90 -11.66 11.61 4.85
CA GLU A 90 -11.23 12.87 4.22
C GLU A 90 -9.90 13.40 4.79
N ARG A 91 -9.75 13.42 6.13
CA ARG A 91 -8.52 13.89 6.78
C ARG A 91 -7.33 12.98 6.50
N LEU A 92 -7.57 11.67 6.48
CA LEU A 92 -6.54 10.68 6.15
C LEU A 92 -6.12 10.83 4.68
N PHE A 93 -7.08 11.06 3.79
CA PHE A 93 -6.84 11.30 2.36
C PHE A 93 -6.01 12.57 2.15
N ILE A 94 -6.36 13.69 2.80
CA ILE A 94 -5.57 14.93 2.73
C ILE A 94 -4.16 14.71 3.27
N LEU A 95 -4.02 14.05 4.43
CA LEU A 95 -2.71 13.79 5.02
C LEU A 95 -1.84 12.92 4.12
N PHE A 96 -2.44 11.91 3.47
CA PHE A 96 -1.75 11.10 2.47
C PHE A 96 -1.20 11.95 1.33
N HIS A 97 -1.99 12.88 0.79
CA HIS A 97 -1.54 13.76 -0.30
C HIS A 97 -0.42 14.71 0.14
N LEU A 98 -0.54 15.30 1.33
CA LEU A 98 0.49 16.17 1.90
C LEU A 98 1.83 15.45 2.13
N VAL A 99 1.79 14.16 2.48
CA VAL A 99 3.00 13.35 2.65
C VAL A 99 3.56 12.87 1.31
N SER A 100 2.68 12.57 0.35
CA SER A 100 3.05 11.93 -0.91
C SER A 100 3.52 12.91 -1.99
N PHE A 101 3.03 14.15 -1.95
CA PHE A 101 3.27 15.15 -2.99
C PHE A 101 3.77 16.47 -2.40
N SER A 102 4.79 17.05 -3.03
CA SER A 102 5.39 18.33 -2.63
C SER A 102 4.84 19.52 -3.43
N ASN A 103 3.78 19.31 -4.21
CA ASN A 103 3.16 20.31 -5.09
C ASN A 103 1.65 20.39 -4.80
N GLU A 104 0.94 21.29 -5.48
CA GLU A 104 -0.50 21.52 -5.31
C GLU A 104 -1.36 20.96 -6.45
N TYR A 105 -0.79 20.15 -7.36
CA TYR A 105 -1.53 19.63 -8.52
C TYR A 105 -2.63 18.63 -8.14
N TRP A 106 -2.55 18.03 -6.95
CA TRP A 106 -3.57 17.14 -6.39
C TRP A 106 -4.81 17.85 -5.85
N ILE A 107 -4.77 19.18 -5.68
CA ILE A 107 -5.93 19.97 -5.25
C ILE A 107 -6.80 20.25 -6.48
N LEU A 108 -7.89 19.51 -6.60
CA LEU A 108 -8.81 19.54 -7.74
C LEU A 108 -10.19 20.09 -7.35
N ASP A 109 -10.82 20.80 -8.29
CA ASP A 109 -12.16 21.36 -8.17
C ASP A 109 -13.19 20.36 -8.70
N PRO A 110 -14.07 19.80 -7.84
CA PRO A 110 -15.08 18.81 -8.26
C PRO A 110 -16.15 19.36 -9.21
N THR A 111 -16.17 20.66 -9.49
CA THR A 111 -17.06 21.28 -10.49
C THR A 111 -16.42 21.41 -11.87
N ARG A 112 -15.09 21.21 -11.99
CA ARG A 112 -14.34 21.44 -13.24
C ARG A 112 -13.41 20.30 -13.63
N ASP A 113 -12.84 19.59 -12.66
CA ASP A 113 -11.83 18.56 -12.88
C ASP A 113 -12.48 17.17 -12.96
N TYR A 114 -12.36 16.54 -14.13
CA TYR A 114 -13.00 15.26 -14.42
C TYR A 114 -12.42 14.10 -13.60
N LEU A 115 -11.14 14.18 -13.21
CA LEU A 115 -10.45 13.14 -12.44
C LEU A 115 -11.18 12.88 -11.12
N ILE A 116 -11.48 13.93 -10.36
CA ILE A 116 -12.18 13.77 -9.06
C ILE A 116 -13.68 13.53 -9.23
N MET A 117 -14.27 13.91 -10.36
CA MET A 117 -15.64 13.51 -10.70
C MET A 117 -15.76 12.01 -11.00
N LEU A 118 -14.77 11.44 -11.70
CA LEU A 118 -14.72 10.01 -12.05
C LEU A 118 -14.31 9.15 -10.85
N PHE A 119 -13.41 9.66 -10.01
CA PHE A 119 -12.93 9.01 -8.81
C PHE A 119 -13.28 9.85 -7.57
N PRO A 120 -14.56 9.88 -7.16
CA PRO A 120 -14.98 10.60 -5.97
C PRO A 120 -14.43 9.92 -4.71
N GLU A 121 -14.53 10.59 -3.56
CA GLU A 121 -14.02 10.09 -2.27
C GLU A 121 -14.40 8.62 -1.97
N GLY A 122 -15.65 8.23 -2.25
CA GLY A 122 -16.13 6.85 -2.05
C GLY A 122 -15.35 5.80 -2.82
N PHE A 123 -14.88 6.12 -4.04
CA PHE A 123 -14.02 5.23 -4.80
C PHE A 123 -12.70 4.95 -4.07
N PHE A 124 -12.07 5.99 -3.52
CA PHE A 124 -10.82 5.85 -2.78
C PHE A 124 -11.01 5.16 -1.44
N TYR A 125 -12.15 5.36 -0.78
CA TYR A 125 -12.50 4.64 0.44
C TYR A 125 -12.62 3.13 0.17
N ASP A 126 -13.34 2.74 -0.88
CA ASP A 126 -13.47 1.34 -1.28
C ASP A 126 -12.12 0.73 -1.69
N ALA A 127 -11.28 1.49 -2.41
CA ALA A 127 -9.93 1.06 -2.75
C ALA A 127 -9.06 0.86 -1.49
N ALA A 128 -9.15 1.78 -0.51
CA ALA A 128 -8.45 1.65 0.76
C ALA A 128 -8.91 0.41 1.55
N LEU A 129 -10.21 0.11 1.55
CA LEU A 129 -10.75 -1.12 2.16
C LEU A 129 -10.21 -2.40 1.48
N LEU A 130 -10.12 -2.41 0.15
CA LEU A 130 -9.56 -3.54 -0.59
C LEU A 130 -8.08 -3.76 -0.24
N ILE A 131 -7.28 -2.68 -0.24
CA ILE A 131 -5.86 -2.74 0.14
C ILE A 131 -5.73 -3.22 1.59
N PHE A 132 -6.54 -2.68 2.50
CA PHE A 132 -6.59 -3.12 3.88
C PHE A 132 -6.85 -4.62 4.00
N GLY A 133 -7.89 -5.14 3.34
CA GLY A 133 -8.23 -6.56 3.37
C GLY A 133 -7.10 -7.45 2.86
N VAL A 134 -6.45 -7.07 1.76
CA VAL A 134 -5.31 -7.82 1.19
C VAL A 134 -4.12 -7.83 2.13
N VAL A 135 -3.77 -6.70 2.74
CA VAL A 135 -2.65 -6.61 3.69
C VAL A 135 -2.95 -7.42 4.96
N MET A 136 -4.17 -7.33 5.48
CA MET A 136 -4.61 -8.12 6.63
C MET A 136 -4.51 -9.62 6.36
N LEU A 137 -4.98 -10.08 5.20
CA LEU A 137 -4.90 -11.49 4.81
C LEU A 137 -3.45 -11.97 4.73
N LYS A 138 -2.56 -11.19 4.11
CA LYS A 138 -1.12 -11.51 4.02
C LYS A 138 -0.47 -11.58 5.39
N ALA A 139 -0.73 -10.61 6.26
CA ALA A 139 -0.18 -10.56 7.61
C ALA A 139 -0.68 -11.73 8.49
N LEU A 140 -1.97 -12.06 8.40
CA LEU A 140 -2.54 -13.24 9.09
C LEU A 140 -1.94 -14.54 8.57
N PHE A 141 -1.74 -14.67 7.26
CA PHE A 141 -1.14 -15.86 6.66
C PHE A 141 0.32 -16.03 7.10
N ILE A 142 1.14 -15.00 6.98
CA ILE A 142 2.57 -15.03 7.37
C ILE A 142 2.72 -15.21 8.88
N GLY A 143 1.96 -14.45 9.69
CA GLY A 143 1.99 -14.56 11.14
C GLY A 143 1.47 -15.91 11.62
N GLY A 144 0.36 -16.41 11.07
CA GLY A 144 -0.24 -17.69 11.41
C GLY A 144 0.65 -18.88 11.08
N THR A 145 1.27 -18.88 9.89
CA THR A 145 2.24 -19.92 9.51
C THR A 145 3.50 -19.86 10.38
N SER A 146 4.01 -18.67 10.67
CA SER A 146 5.16 -18.48 11.57
C SER A 146 4.87 -18.98 13.00
N PHE A 147 3.69 -18.68 13.53
CA PHE A 147 3.23 -19.17 14.84
C PHE A 147 3.12 -20.70 14.87
N ALA A 148 2.51 -21.30 13.83
CA ALA A 148 2.38 -22.74 13.73
C ALA A 148 3.75 -23.43 13.69
N VAL A 149 4.69 -22.92 12.89
CA VAL A 149 6.06 -23.43 12.80
C VAL A 149 6.78 -23.35 14.15
N LEU A 150 6.69 -22.22 14.86
CA LEU A 150 7.29 -22.08 16.20
C LEU A 150 6.68 -23.04 17.22
N LYS A 151 5.36 -23.27 17.18
CA LYS A 151 4.65 -24.11 18.14
C LYS A 151 4.83 -25.60 17.90
N PHE A 152 4.77 -26.05 16.65
CA PHE A 152 4.73 -27.47 16.30
C PHE A 152 6.11 -28.04 15.96
N VAL A 153 6.97 -27.30 15.26
CA VAL A 153 8.33 -27.78 14.93
C VAL A 153 9.27 -27.57 16.11
N GLY A 154 9.11 -26.48 16.86
CA GLY A 154 9.94 -26.18 18.02
C GLY A 154 9.76 -27.16 19.20
N LYS A 155 8.62 -27.86 19.24
CA LYS A 155 8.30 -28.88 20.26
C LYS A 155 8.91 -30.25 19.95
N ASN A 156 9.26 -30.54 18.69
CA ASN A 156 9.86 -31.81 18.28
C ASN A 156 11.39 -31.86 18.46
N GLU A 157 12.03 -30.73 18.78
CA GLU A 157 13.49 -30.63 19.01
C GLU A 157 13.88 -30.63 20.51
N GLN A 158 12.92 -30.78 21.43
CA GLN A 158 13.13 -30.94 22.88
C GLN A 158 12.80 -32.37 23.31
#